data_AF-A0A972EQW0-F1
#
_entry.id   AF-A0A972EQW0-F1
#
_cell.length_a   1.000
_cell.length_b   1.000
_cell.length_c   1.000
_cell.angle_alpha   90.00
_cell.angle_beta   90.00
_cell.angle_gamma   90.00
#
_symmetry.space_group_name_H-M   'P 1'
#
loop_
_entity.id
_entity.type
_entity.pdbx_description
1 polymer ?
#
loop_
_entity_poly.entity_id
_entity_poly.type
_entity_poly.pdbx_seq_one_letter_code
_entity_poly.pdbx_strand_id
1 'polypeptide(L)' 'MQAYSRNELLEAERQIKSLLSKLYKVEPKLKPGSSQHSLLTNRVRALEIALSLIDQKLLSLERH' A
#
# COMPACT_ATOMS: atom_id res chain seq x y z
N MET A 1 5.11 -21.55 4.33
CA MET A 1 4.35 -20.28 4.31
C MET A 1 2.87 -20.62 4.26
N GLN A 2 2.07 -20.11 5.20
CA GLN A 2 0.61 -20.23 5.11
C GLN A 2 0.11 -19.45 3.88
N ALA A 3 -0.84 -20.02 3.15
CA ALA A 3 -1.52 -19.31 2.08
C ALA A 3 -2.52 -18.33 2.70
N TYR A 4 -2.48 -17.07 2.26
CA TYR A 4 -3.49 -16.07 2.62
C TYR A 4 -4.81 -16.37 1.89
N SER A 5 -5.92 -16.27 2.60
CA SER A 5 -7.26 -16.34 2.01
C SER A 5 -7.56 -15.09 1.18
N ARG A 6 -8.51 -15.21 0.24
CA ARG A 6 -8.98 -14.07 -0.57
C ARG A 6 -9.47 -12.92 0.31
N ASN A 7 -10.18 -13.23 1.40
CA ASN A 7 -10.71 -12.20 2.32
C ASN A 7 -9.60 -11.46 3.06
N GLU A 8 -8.55 -12.15 3.50
CA GLU A 8 -7.39 -11.50 4.13
C GLU A 8 -6.66 -10.57 3.15
N LEU A 9 -6.53 -10.98 1.88
CA LEU A 9 -5.92 -10.15 0.85
C LEU A 9 -6.76 -8.91 0.55
N LEU A 10 -8.08 -9.04 0.42
CA LEU A 10 -8.98 -7.90 0.20
C LEU A 10 -9.01 -6.93 1.39
N GLU A 11 -8.97 -7.45 2.62
CA GLU A 11 -8.91 -6.59 3.80
C GLU A 11 -7.56 -5.85 3.86
N ALA A 12 -6.45 -6.54 3.58
CA ALA A 12 -5.14 -5.90 3.49
C ALA A 12 -5.09 -4.81 2.40
N GLU A 13 -5.63 -5.10 1.21
CA GLU A 13 -5.76 -4.16 0.10
C GLU A 13 -6.52 -2.89 0.54
N ARG A 14 -7.67 -3.06 1.20
CA ARG A 14 -8.49 -1.96 1.72
C ARG A 14 -7.71 -1.13 2.75
N GLN A 15 -7.02 -1.76 3.69
CA GLN A 15 -6.25 -1.06 4.72
C GLN A 15 -5.10 -0.26 4.10
N ILE A 16 -4.38 -0.83 3.14
CA ILE A 16 -3.27 -0.15 2.44
C ILE A 16 -3.80 1.05 1.64
N LYS A 17 -4.91 0.90 0.91
CA LYS A 17 -5.56 2.01 0.19
C LYS A 17 -5.98 3.15 1.13
N SER A 18 -6.51 2.82 2.30
CA SER A 18 -6.87 3.80 3.35
C SER A 18 -5.65 4.54 3.88
N LEU A 19 -4.54 3.82 4.14
CA LEU A 19 -3.28 4.41 4.56
C LEU A 19 -2.73 5.36 3.48
N LEU A 20 -2.62 4.90 2.23
CA LEU A 20 -2.15 5.71 1.11
C LEU A 20 -2.96 7.00 0.97
N SER A 21 -4.29 6.93 1.04
CA SER A 21 -5.15 8.12 1.00
C SER A 21 -4.82 9.16 2.08
N LYS A 22 -4.47 8.70 3.29
CA LYS A 22 -4.05 9.59 4.38
C LYS A 22 -2.66 10.18 4.11
N LEU A 23 -1.72 9.39 3.61
CA LEU A 23 -0.35 9.84 3.33
C LEU A 23 -0.33 10.89 2.20
N TYR A 24 -1.05 10.67 1.11
CA TYR A 24 -1.15 11.65 0.02
C TYR A 24 -1.76 12.99 0.46
N LYS A 25 -2.67 12.99 1.45
CA LYS A 25 -3.23 14.24 2.02
C LYS A 25 -2.22 15.01 2.88
N VAL A 26 -1.21 14.33 3.41
CA VAL A 26 -0.19 14.90 4.29
C VAL A 26 1.06 15.32 3.48
N GLU A 27 1.41 14.58 2.43
CA GLU A 27 2.59 14.84 1.58
C GLU A 27 2.76 16.30 1.14
N PRO A 28 1.75 16.98 0.56
CA PRO A 28 1.91 18.37 0.11
C PRO A 28 2.08 19.37 1.26
N LYS A 29 1.84 18.97 2.51
CA LYS A 29 2.02 19.82 3.70
C LYS A 29 3.45 19.75 4.25
N LEU A 30 4.25 18.79 3.78
CA LEU A 30 5.62 18.61 4.26
C LEU A 30 6.59 19.46 3.45
N LYS A 31 7.56 20.06 4.13
CA LYS A 31 8.61 20.84 3.49
C LYS A 31 9.45 19.92 2.59
N PRO A 32 9.59 20.21 1.28
CA PRO A 32 10.49 19.48 0.40
C PRO A 32 11.92 19.45 0.95
N GLY A 33 12.58 18.30 0.87
CA GLY A 33 13.94 18.11 1.39
C GLY A 33 14.03 17.93 2.91
N SER A 34 12.91 17.96 3.65
CA SER A 34 12.89 17.55 5.06
C SER A 34 12.99 16.03 5.22
N SER A 35 13.50 15.57 6.36
CA SER A 35 13.54 14.14 6.69
C SER A 35 12.14 13.53 6.76
N GLN A 36 11.14 14.30 7.21
CA GLN A 36 9.74 13.86 7.23
C GLN A 36 9.21 13.63 5.81
N HIS A 37 9.52 14.52 4.87
CA HIS A 37 9.13 14.37 3.46
C HIS A 37 9.73 13.09 2.86
N SER A 38 11.06 12.91 2.99
CA SER A 38 11.73 11.72 2.46
C SER A 38 11.21 10.41 3.07
N LEU A 39 10.95 10.39 4.39
CA LEU A 39 10.38 9.24 5.06
C LEU A 39 8.96 8.92 4.55
N LEU A 40 8.13 9.96 4.37
CA LEU A 40 6.78 9.79 3.87
C LEU A 40 6.77 9.24 2.45
N THR A 41 7.57 9.81 1.55
CA THR A 41 7.70 9.35 0.16
C THR A 41 8.15 7.89 0.10
N ASN A 42 9.13 7.49 0.93
CA ASN A 42 9.58 6.10 1.00
C ASN A 42 8.46 5.15 1.49
N ARG A 43 7.64 5.58 2.46
CA ARG A 43 6.50 4.79 2.94
C ARG A 43 5.42 4.63 1.87
N VAL A 44 5.12 5.69 1.13
CA VAL A 44 4.15 5.64 0.02
C VAL A 44 4.60 4.62 -1.02
N ARG A 45 5.85 4.68 -1.48
CA ARG A 45 6.40 3.72 -2.45
C ARG A 45 6.34 2.27 -1.96
N ALA A 46 6.69 2.04 -0.70
CA ALA A 46 6.61 0.69 -0.12
C ALA A 46 5.17 0.15 -0.09
N LEU A 47 4.20 1.00 0.23
CA LEU A 47 2.78 0.63 0.23
C LEU A 47 2.23 0.40 -1.17
N GLU A 48 2.65 1.18 -2.18
CA GLU A 48 2.30 0.96 -3.59
C GLU A 48 2.83 -0.40 -4.11
N ILE A 49 4.06 -0.76 -3.74
CA ILE A 49 4.64 -2.08 -4.07
C ILE A 49 3.85 -3.19 -3.38
N ALA A 50 3.56 -3.04 -2.08
CA ALA A 50 2.78 -4.03 -1.34
C ALA A 50 1.38 -4.23 -1.94
N LEU A 51 0.71 -3.13 -2.33
CA LEU A 51 -0.58 -3.18 -3.00
C LEU A 51 -0.51 -3.93 -4.33
N SER A 52 0.51 -3.63 -5.14
CA SER A 52 0.72 -4.31 -6.44
C SER A 52 0.91 -5.83 -6.27
N LEU A 53 1.61 -6.26 -5.23
CA LEU A 53 1.80 -7.68 -4.92
C LEU A 53 0.50 -8.36 -4.46
N ILE A 54 -0.32 -7.65 -3.68
CA ILE A 54 -1.64 -8.14 -3.26
C ILE A 54 -2.57 -8.28 -4.46
N ASP A 55 -2.60 -7.27 -5.35
CA ASP A 55 -3.42 -7.30 -6.56
C ASP A 55 -3.01 -8.46 -7.48
N GLN A 56 -1.70 -8.67 -7.67
CA GLN A 56 -1.18 -9.82 -8.41
C GLN A 56 -1.62 -11.15 -7.79
N LYS A 57 -1.61 -11.25 -6.45
CA LYS A 57 -2.04 -12.46 -5.76
C LYS A 57 -3.54 -12.68 -5.92
N LEU A 58 -4.37 -11.65 -5.79
CA LEU A 58 -5.81 -11.71 -6.01
C LEU A 58 -6.14 -12.16 -7.43
N LEU A 59 -5.51 -11.55 -8.44
CA LEU A 59 -5.67 -11.94 -9.85
C LEU A 59 -5.28 -13.40 -10.11
N SER A 60 -4.24 -13.90 -9.43
CA SER A 60 -3.84 -15.32 -9.55
C SER A 60 -4.88 -16.28 -8.96
N LEU A 61 -5.68 -15.84 -7.99
CA LEU A 61 -6.74 -16.65 -7.37
C LEU A 61 -8.02 -16.71 -8.22
N GLU A 62 -8.23 -15.74 -9.11
CA GLU A 62 -9.42 -15.68 -9.98
C GLU A 62 -9.25 -16.46 -11.30
N ARG A 63 -8.03 -16.88 -11.62
CA ARG A 63 -7.68 -17.62 -12.84
C ARG A 63 -7.72 -19.15 -12.69
N HIS A 64 -8.09 -19.64 -11.51
CA HIS A 64 -8.23 -21.06 -11.17
C HIS A 64 -9.67 -21.35 -10.74
#